data_AF-B1M2S4-F1
#
_entry.id   AF-B1M2S4-F1
#
_cell.length_a   1.000
_cell.length_b   1.000
_cell.length_c   1.000
_cell.angle_alpha   90.00
_cell.angle_beta   90.00
_cell.angle_gamma   90.00
#
_symmetry.space_group_name_H-M   'P 1'
#
loop_
_entity.id
_entity.type
_entity.pdbx_description
1 polymer ?
#
loop_
_entity_poly.entity_id
_entity_poly.type
_entity_poly.pdbx_seq_one_letter_code
_entity_poly.pdbx_strand_id
1 'polypeptide(L)'
;MSAETAIEILDSTFDLFKAMGSGIDLDLQWLEIAKRLQRVRAEARWSADLDFIAVKLKAHAAFYAGTYRRPSGPEPIDAAMARHLDEVVRHYSLLRAHLEQQLPAR
;
A
#
# COMPACT_ATOMS: atom_id res chain seq x y z
N MET A 1 4.00 -19.99 -3.02
CA MET A 1 5.08 -19.00 -3.23
C MET A 1 5.20 -18.73 -4.72
N SER A 2 4.48 -17.71 -5.18
CA SER A 2 4.63 -17.14 -6.53
C SER A 2 4.73 -15.62 -6.43
N ALA A 3 5.74 -15.04 -7.09
CA ALA A 3 5.87 -13.59 -7.20
C ALA A 3 4.69 -12.97 -7.97
N GLU A 4 4.05 -13.72 -8.89
CA GLU A 4 2.85 -13.28 -9.61
C GLU A 4 1.67 -13.12 -8.64
N THR A 5 1.42 -14.11 -7.78
CA THR A 5 0.38 -14.04 -6.75
C THR A 5 0.66 -12.92 -5.74
N ALA A 6 1.93 -12.69 -5.38
CA ALA A 6 2.32 -11.57 -4.53
C ALA A 6 1.98 -10.21 -5.17
N ILE A 7 2.22 -10.06 -6.48
CA ILE A 7 1.88 -8.84 -7.24
C ILE A 7 0.37 -8.66 -7.33
N GLU A 8 -0.41 -9.71 -7.62
CA GLU A 8 -1.88 -9.63 -7.69
C GLU A 8 -2.51 -9.21 -6.35
N ILE A 9 -2.02 -9.77 -5.24
CA ILE A 9 -2.46 -9.38 -3.90
C ILE A 9 -2.08 -7.92 -3.63
N LEU A 10 -0.87 -7.52 -4.02
CA LEU A 10 -0.39 -6.15 -3.83
C LEU A 10 -1.23 -5.15 -4.65
N ASP A 11 -1.49 -5.44 -5.92
CA ASP A 11 -2.26 -4.58 -6.84
C ASP A 11 -3.72 -4.44 -6.38
N SER A 12 -4.38 -5.54 -5.99
CA SER A 12 -5.73 -5.49 -5.43
C SER A 12 -5.80 -4.72 -4.10
N THR A 13 -4.72 -4.72 -3.31
CA THR A 13 -4.62 -3.92 -2.09
C THR A 13 -4.52 -2.44 -2.42
N PHE A 14 -3.80 -2.09 -3.48
CA PHE A 14 -3.63 -0.69 -3.91
C PHE A 14 -4.86 -0.13 -4.63
N ASP A 15 -5.59 -0.96 -5.37
CA ASP A 15 -6.89 -0.59 -5.92
C ASP A 15 -7.91 -0.30 -4.81
N LEU A 16 -7.87 -1.06 -3.71
CA LEU A 16 -8.60 -0.71 -2.50
C LEU A 16 -8.18 0.67 -1.97
N PHE A 17 -6.87 0.94 -1.83
CA PHE A 17 -6.38 2.26 -1.41
C PHE A 17 -6.89 3.41 -2.29
N LYS A 18 -6.84 3.24 -3.62
CA LYS A 18 -7.28 4.24 -4.60
C LYS A 18 -8.79 4.44 -4.57
N ALA A 19 -9.56 3.35 -4.54
CA ALA A 19 -11.02 3.38 -4.52
C ALA A 19 -11.57 4.03 -3.24
N MET A 20 -10.81 3.94 -2.13
CA MET A 20 -11.30 4.43 -0.85
C MET A 20 -11.48 5.94 -0.84
N GLY A 21 -10.70 6.75 -1.60
CA GLY A 21 -10.90 8.20 -1.86
C GLY A 21 -11.09 9.12 -0.63
N SER A 22 -11.22 8.53 0.55
CA SER A 22 -11.62 9.08 1.82
C SER A 22 -11.12 8.13 2.91
N GLY A 23 -10.19 8.57 3.75
CA GLY A 23 -9.53 7.73 4.75
C GLY A 23 -10.38 7.28 5.93
N ILE A 24 -11.70 7.53 5.97
CA ILE A 24 -12.60 6.84 6.92
C ILE A 24 -12.68 5.34 6.57
N ASP A 25 -12.79 5.02 5.28
CA ASP A 25 -12.80 3.62 4.83
C ASP A 25 -11.44 2.95 5.06
N LEU A 26 -10.37 3.75 5.12
CA LEU A 26 -9.01 3.26 5.24
C LEU A 26 -8.67 2.78 6.66
N ASP A 27 -9.19 3.43 7.70
CA ASP A 27 -9.09 2.92 9.07
C ASP A 27 -9.90 1.62 9.25
N LEU A 28 -11.12 1.57 8.66
CA LEU A 28 -11.98 0.39 8.70
C LEU A 28 -11.39 -0.80 7.93
N GLN A 29 -10.66 -0.56 6.84
CA GLN A 29 -10.04 -1.58 6.00
C GLN A 29 -8.55 -1.83 6.33
N TRP A 30 -7.97 -1.10 7.29
CA TRP A 30 -6.55 -1.20 7.63
C TRP A 30 -6.13 -2.62 8.03
N LEU A 31 -6.98 -3.32 8.79
CA LEU A 31 -6.74 -4.71 9.16
C LEU A 31 -6.71 -5.63 7.93
N GLU A 32 -7.59 -5.40 6.95
CA GLU A 32 -7.65 -6.19 5.73
C GLU A 32 -6.44 -5.91 4.84
N ILE A 33 -6.03 -4.65 4.71
CA ILE A 33 -4.79 -4.25 4.05
C ILE A 33 -3.58 -4.91 4.71
N ALA A 34 -3.48 -4.88 6.03
CA ALA A 34 -2.39 -5.50 6.78
C ALA A 34 -2.33 -7.02 6.56
N LYS A 35 -3.49 -7.70 6.54
CA LYS A 35 -3.58 -9.13 6.23
C LYS A 35 -3.14 -9.44 4.80
N ARG A 36 -3.51 -8.60 3.82
CA ARG A 36 -3.08 -8.76 2.43
C ARG A 36 -1.57 -8.57 2.28
N LEU A 37 -0.99 -7.56 2.92
CA LEU A 37 0.46 -7.38 2.96
C LEU A 37 1.18 -8.57 3.63
N GLN A 38 0.59 -9.19 4.65
CA GLN A 38 1.11 -10.44 5.22
C GLN A 38 1.04 -11.61 4.24
N ARG A 39 0.01 -11.69 3.39
CA ARG A 39 -0.06 -12.69 2.32
C ARG A 39 0.98 -12.46 1.23
N VAL A 40 1.22 -11.21 0.82
CA VAL A 40 2.36 -10.85 -0.05
C VAL A 40 3.66 -11.39 0.57
N ARG A 41 3.80 -11.30 1.91
CA ARG A 41 4.95 -11.87 2.60
C ARG A 41 5.09 -13.37 2.49
N ALA A 42 3.99 -14.10 2.52
CA ALA A 42 4.00 -15.55 2.37
C ALA A 42 4.30 -16.00 0.92
N GLU A 43 4.05 -15.15 -0.07
CA GLU A 43 4.15 -15.51 -1.49
C GLU A 43 5.45 -15.11 -2.18
N ALA A 44 6.16 -14.10 -1.67
CA ALA A 44 7.39 -13.56 -2.26
C ALA A 44 8.67 -14.00 -1.53
N ARG A 45 9.80 -13.96 -2.23
CA ARG A 45 11.13 -14.09 -1.59
C ARG A 45 11.52 -12.75 -0.96
N TRP A 46 11.89 -12.74 0.32
CA TRP A 46 12.26 -11.50 1.02
C TRP A 46 13.75 -11.24 0.99
N SER A 47 14.10 -10.02 0.62
CA SER A 47 15.40 -9.40 0.87
C SER A 47 15.25 -8.35 1.98
N ALA A 48 16.38 -7.89 2.54
CA ALA A 48 16.39 -6.79 3.50
C ALA A 48 15.78 -5.50 2.92
N ASP A 49 16.02 -5.23 1.63
CA ASP A 49 15.47 -4.05 0.93
C ASP A 49 13.95 -4.12 0.79
N LEU A 50 13.42 -5.28 0.41
CA LEU A 50 11.97 -5.53 0.35
C LEU A 50 11.33 -5.37 1.74
N ASP A 51 11.99 -5.87 2.78
CA ASP A 51 11.51 -5.73 4.16
C ASP A 51 11.45 -4.27 4.59
N PHE A 52 12.49 -3.50 4.28
CA PHE A 52 12.54 -2.08 4.58
C PHE A 52 11.46 -1.28 3.83
N ILE A 53 11.24 -1.56 2.54
CA ILE A 53 10.20 -0.89 1.74
C ILE A 53 8.81 -1.24 2.26
N ALA A 54 8.55 -2.50 2.59
CA ALA A 54 7.27 -2.94 3.14
C ALA A 54 6.96 -2.29 4.50
N VAL A 55 7.97 -2.15 5.37
CA VAL A 55 7.83 -1.45 6.65
C VAL A 55 7.50 0.04 6.42
N LYS A 56 8.17 0.71 5.49
CA LYS A 56 7.87 2.10 5.14
C LYS A 56 6.45 2.27 4.58
N LEU A 57 6.05 1.40 3.65
CA LEU A 57 4.69 1.40 3.10
C LEU A 57 3.65 1.27 4.22
N LYS A 58 3.86 0.32 5.14
CA LYS A 58 2.98 0.12 6.29
C LYS A 58 2.93 1.37 7.19
N ALA A 59 4.06 1.99 7.49
CA ALA A 59 4.11 3.17 8.35
C ALA A 59 3.39 4.37 7.73
N HIS A 60 3.65 4.66 6.44
CA HIS A 60 2.98 5.75 5.73
C HIS A 60 1.48 5.52 5.59
N ALA A 61 1.06 4.29 5.30
CA ALA A 61 -0.35 3.98 5.17
C ALA A 61 -1.09 4.01 6.52
N ALA A 62 -0.46 3.56 7.61
CA ALA A 62 -0.99 3.70 8.96
C ALA A 62 -1.12 5.18 9.37
N PHE A 63 -0.12 5.99 9.03
CA PHE A 63 -0.14 7.43 9.30
C PHE A 63 -1.28 8.11 8.53
N TYR A 64 -1.42 7.80 7.23
CA TYR A 64 -2.53 8.31 6.42
C TYR A 64 -3.88 7.91 7.00
N ALA A 65 -4.06 6.64 7.41
CA ALA A 65 -5.28 6.15 8.06
C ALA A 65 -5.63 6.95 9.32
N GLY A 66 -4.67 7.09 10.23
CA GLY A 66 -4.89 7.71 11.53
C GLY A 66 -4.99 9.24 11.51
N THR A 67 -4.50 9.89 10.45
CA THR A 67 -4.54 11.36 10.32
C THR A 67 -5.58 11.86 9.34
N TYR A 68 -6.17 10.98 8.54
CA TYR A 68 -7.20 11.38 7.59
C TYR A 68 -8.41 11.97 8.31
N ARG A 69 -8.78 13.19 7.90
CA ARG A 69 -10.07 13.79 8.23
C ARG A 69 -10.87 13.93 6.95
N ARG A 70 -12.11 13.43 6.98
CA ARG A 70 -13.04 13.65 5.86
C ARG A 70 -13.30 15.16 5.75
N PRO A 71 -13.07 15.79 4.59
CA PRO A 71 -13.43 17.18 4.41
C PRO A 71 -14.94 17.34 4.68
N SER A 72 -15.30 18.35 5.45
CA SER A 72 -16.69 18.59 5.88
C SER A 72 -17.55 19.25 4.78
N GLY A 73 -17.11 19.17 3.52
CA GLY A 73 -17.69 19.80 2.35
C GLY A 73 -16.99 19.35 1.07
N PRO A 74 -17.28 19.97 -0.09
CA PRO A 74 -16.66 19.63 -1.38
C PRO A 74 -15.18 20.02 -1.49
N GLU A 75 -14.55 20.43 -0.37
CA GLU A 75 -13.15 20.83 -0.37
C GLU A 75 -12.24 19.65 -0.72
N PRO A 76 -11.26 19.86 -1.61
CA PRO A 76 -10.30 18.84 -1.95
C PRO A 76 -9.48 18.41 -0.73
N ILE A 77 -8.94 17.19 -0.81
CA ILE A 77 -7.99 16.66 0.17
C ILE A 77 -6.89 17.70 0.45
N ASP A 78 -6.64 17.98 1.74
CA ASP A 78 -5.57 18.87 2.18
C ASP A 78 -4.24 18.50 1.50
N ALA A 79 -3.48 19.48 1.02
CA ALA A 79 -2.17 19.29 0.39
C ALA A 79 -1.16 18.50 1.26
N ALA A 80 -1.29 18.52 2.59
CA ALA A 80 -0.50 17.66 3.47
C ALA A 80 -0.89 16.18 3.35
N MET A 81 -2.18 15.91 3.22
CA MET A 81 -2.73 14.57 3.08
C MET A 81 -2.46 14.00 1.68
N ALA A 82 -2.56 14.83 0.64
CA ALA A 82 -2.17 14.48 -0.72
C ALA A 82 -0.70 14.03 -0.80
N ARG A 83 0.22 14.77 -0.15
CA ARG A 83 1.64 14.38 -0.06
C ARG A 83 1.84 13.03 0.62
N HIS A 84 1.07 12.72 1.67
CA HIS A 84 1.18 11.40 2.31
C HIS A 84 0.62 10.28 1.44
N LEU A 85 -0.43 10.55 0.68
CA LEU A 85 -0.90 9.62 -0.33
C LEU A 85 0.18 9.36 -1.39
N ASP A 86 0.84 10.41 -1.90
CA ASP A 86 1.95 10.28 -2.86
C ASP A 86 3.10 9.42 -2.31
N GLU A 87 3.42 9.57 -1.02
CA GLU A 87 4.41 8.73 -0.35
C GLU A 87 3.98 7.26 -0.26
N VAL A 88 2.71 6.97 0.03
CA VAL A 88 2.16 5.59 0.01
C VAL A 88 2.26 5.01 -1.40
N VAL A 89 1.86 5.78 -2.42
CA VAL A 89 1.94 5.38 -3.84
C VAL A 89 3.39 5.10 -4.23
N ARG A 90 4.35 5.94 -3.81
CA ARG A 90 5.78 5.74 -4.11
C ARG A 90 6.29 4.43 -3.54
N HIS A 91 6.04 4.16 -2.26
CA HIS A 91 6.52 2.93 -1.62
C HIS A 91 5.85 1.68 -2.19
N TYR A 92 4.57 1.76 -2.56
CA TYR A 92 3.89 0.70 -3.27
C TYR A 92 4.57 0.41 -4.62
N SER A 93 4.83 1.43 -5.44
CA SER A 93 5.49 1.27 -6.75
C SER A 93 6.87 0.63 -6.62
N LEU A 94 7.65 1.02 -5.60
CA LEU A 94 8.94 0.42 -5.30
C LEU A 94 8.79 -1.07 -4.91
N LEU A 95 7.85 -1.39 -4.03
CA LEU A 95 7.60 -2.77 -3.60
C LEU A 95 7.21 -3.64 -4.80
N ARG A 96 6.31 -3.15 -5.65
CA ARG A 96 5.87 -3.83 -6.87
C ARG A 96 7.03 -4.07 -7.83
N ALA A 97 7.87 -3.05 -8.10
CA ALA A 97 9.04 -3.19 -8.97
C ALA A 97 10.03 -4.25 -8.45
N HIS A 98 10.25 -4.32 -7.14
CA HIS A 98 11.09 -5.36 -6.54
C HIS A 98 10.49 -6.76 -6.64
N LEU A 99 9.17 -6.89 -6.58
CA LEU A 99 8.50 -8.17 -6.81
C LEU A 99 8.57 -8.59 -8.29
N GLU A 100 8.44 -7.64 -9.22
CA GLU A 100 8.57 -7.90 -10.66
C GLU A 100 9.95 -8.42 -11.04
N GLN A 101 11.01 -7.96 -10.36
CA GLN A 101 12.38 -8.50 -10.54
C GLN A 101 12.52 -9.98 -10.15
N GLN A 102 11.57 -10.53 -9.39
CA GLN A 102 11.57 -11.95 -9.01
C GLN A 102 10.85 -12.83 -10.03
N LEU A 103 10.15 -12.23 -11.00
CA LEU A 103 9.54 -12.98 -12.08
C LEU A 103 10.63 -13.53 -13.00
N PRO A 104 10.47 -14.77 -13.51
CA PRO A 104 11.37 -15.26 -14.55
C PRO A 104 11.34 -14.31 -15.75
N ALA A 105 12.52 -14.06 -16.34
CA ALA A 105 12.61 -13.31 -17.58
C ALA A 105 11.72 -13.99 -18.63
N ARG A 106 10.69 -13.29 -19.09
CA ARG A 106 9.78 -13.75 -20.14
C ARG A 106 10.51 -13.84 -21.48
#